data_AF-A0A8T2P407-F1
#
_entry.id   AF-A0A8T2P407-F1
#
_cell.length_a   1.000
_cell.length_b   1.000
_cell.length_c   1.000
_cell.angle_alpha   90.00
_cell.angle_beta   90.00
_cell.angle_gamma   90.00
#
_symmetry.space_group_name_H-M   'P 1'
#
loop_
_entity.id
_entity.type
_entity.pdbx_description
1 polymer ?
#
loop_
_entity_poly.entity_id
_entity_poly.type
_entity_poly.pdbx_seq_one_letter_code
_entity_poly.pdbx_strand_id
1 'polypeptide(L)'
;MFEGSGARAHKAGPDQQQQLLEREFRVQCNAMESRTGRWRDVKAFGFDNMAASKVKQDMPPPGGYGPIDYKRNLPKRGLSGYSMFGIGVGVMMLGYWRLFQWNRERRRLQIEELEARVALLPLLQAEHDRRTLRMMRENLEEEAQIMKDVPGWKTGKMNHSPTEAEAEAAAPLHYL
;
A
#
# COMPACT_ATOMS: atom_id res chain seq x y z
N MET A 1 -74.59 50.11 -110.69
CA MET A 1 -75.85 49.35 -110.71
C MET A 1 -75.84 48.41 -109.51
N PHE A 2 -76.94 48.39 -108.76
CA PHE A 2 -77.35 47.41 -107.74
C PHE A 2 -76.99 45.97 -108.17
N GLU A 3 -76.75 44.95 -107.35
CA GLU A 3 -77.36 44.52 -106.08
C GLU A 3 -76.64 43.22 -105.62
N GLY A 4 -76.90 42.73 -104.40
CA GLY A 4 -76.97 41.26 -104.19
C GLY A 4 -76.10 40.61 -103.12
N SER A 5 -76.60 40.65 -101.89
CA SER A 5 -76.63 39.59 -100.86
C SER A 5 -76.00 38.22 -101.19
N GLY A 6 -75.19 37.71 -100.26
CA GLY A 6 -74.72 36.33 -100.28
C GLY A 6 -73.80 36.00 -99.10
N ALA A 7 -74.36 35.93 -97.89
CA ALA A 7 -73.68 35.38 -96.73
C ALA A 7 -73.20 33.94 -97.01
N ARG A 8 -71.88 33.73 -97.00
CA ARG A 8 -71.29 32.39 -97.06
C ARG A 8 -70.26 32.27 -95.95
N ALA A 9 -70.62 31.42 -94.99
CA ALA A 9 -69.95 31.20 -93.72
C ALA A 9 -68.44 30.97 -93.89
N HIS A 10 -67.65 31.82 -93.23
CA HIS A 10 -66.26 31.55 -92.92
C HIS A 10 -66.21 30.29 -92.05
N LYS A 11 -65.73 29.19 -92.63
CA LYS A 11 -65.40 27.99 -91.86
C LYS A 11 -64.27 28.33 -90.90
N ALA A 12 -64.59 28.38 -89.61
CA ALA A 12 -63.63 28.48 -88.52
C ALA A 12 -62.65 27.30 -88.58
N GLY A 13 -61.35 27.59 -88.45
CA GLY A 13 -60.30 26.57 -88.41
C GLY A 13 -60.41 25.67 -87.16
N PRO A 14 -59.74 24.50 -87.18
CA PRO A 14 -59.81 23.48 -86.13
C PRO A 14 -59.46 23.99 -84.71
N ASP A 15 -58.77 25.12 -84.61
CA ASP A 15 -58.34 25.73 -83.34
C ASP A 15 -59.49 26.42 -82.58
N GLN A 16 -60.53 26.91 -83.28
CA GLN A 16 -61.69 27.55 -82.61
C GLN A 16 -62.66 26.54 -82.00
N GLN A 17 -62.74 25.33 -82.55
CA GLN A 17 -63.57 24.26 -81.97
C GLN A 17 -62.97 23.71 -80.66
N GLN A 18 -61.64 23.64 -80.57
CA GLN A 18 -60.95 23.23 -79.34
C GLN A 18 -61.14 24.22 -78.20
N GLN A 19 -61.13 25.53 -78.48
CA GLN A 19 -61.31 26.57 -77.46
C GLN A 19 -62.75 26.66 -76.92
N LEU A 20 -63.76 26.33 -77.72
CA LEU A 20 -65.16 26.26 -77.25
C LEU A 20 -65.40 25.04 -76.37
N LEU A 21 -64.82 23.88 -76.72
CA LEU A 21 -64.88 22.66 -75.91
C LEU A 21 -64.21 22.85 -74.54
N GLU A 22 -63.04 23.49 -74.49
CA GLU A 22 -62.35 23.84 -73.24
C GLU A 22 -63.17 24.77 -72.33
N ARG A 23 -63.91 25.73 -72.92
CA ARG A 23 -64.78 26.64 -72.15
C ARG A 23 -66.01 25.93 -71.60
N GLU A 24 -66.65 25.07 -72.38
CA GLU A 24 -67.77 24.23 -71.94
C GLU A 24 -67.34 23.26 -70.81
N PHE A 25 -66.17 22.63 -70.96
CA PHE A 25 -65.63 21.70 -69.96
C PHE A 25 -65.34 22.41 -68.63
N ARG A 26 -64.79 23.62 -68.68
CA ARG A 26 -64.50 24.43 -67.48
C ARG A 26 -65.77 24.86 -66.74
N VAL A 27 -66.84 25.18 -67.47
CA VAL A 27 -68.15 25.50 -66.86
C VAL A 27 -68.77 24.25 -66.22
N GLN A 28 -68.64 23.08 -66.85
CA GLN A 28 -69.10 21.81 -66.24
C GLN A 28 -68.30 21.43 -64.99
N CYS A 29 -66.97 21.61 -64.97
CA CYS A 29 -66.15 21.33 -63.80
C CYS A 29 -66.52 22.20 -62.60
N ASN A 30 -66.71 23.51 -62.80
CA ASN A 30 -67.11 24.42 -61.71
C ASN A 30 -68.53 24.13 -61.20
N ALA A 31 -69.45 23.66 -62.07
CA ALA A 31 -70.80 23.24 -61.69
C ALA A 31 -70.86 21.88 -60.98
N MET A 32 -69.79 21.08 -61.06
CA MET A 32 -69.64 19.80 -60.36
C MET A 32 -69.04 19.99 -58.95
N GLU A 33 -68.15 20.96 -58.77
CA GLU A 33 -67.53 21.30 -57.48
C GLU A 33 -68.51 21.93 -56.48
N SER A 34 -69.54 22.65 -56.95
CA SER A 34 -70.60 23.19 -56.09
C SER A 34 -71.61 22.13 -55.60
N ARG A 35 -71.54 20.89 -56.11
CA ARG A 35 -72.47 19.80 -55.81
C ARG A 35 -71.95 18.80 -54.76
N THR A 36 -70.67 18.86 -54.40
CA THR A 36 -70.00 17.96 -53.44
C THR A 36 -69.81 18.55 -52.04
N GLY A 37 -70.38 19.73 -51.76
CA GLY A 37 -70.32 20.42 -50.46
C GLY A 37 -71.17 19.85 -49.32
N ARG A 38 -71.51 18.55 -49.32
CA ARG A 38 -72.42 17.91 -48.33
C ARG A 38 -71.78 16.73 -47.59
N TRP A 39 -70.51 16.86 -47.19
CA TRP A 39 -69.82 15.85 -46.37
C TRP A 39 -68.86 16.45 -45.32
N ARG A 40 -69.01 17.73 -44.97
CA ARG A 40 -68.14 18.41 -43.98
C ARG A 40 -68.65 18.41 -42.53
N ASP A 41 -69.81 17.83 -42.23
CA ASP A 41 -70.46 17.96 -40.91
C ASP A 41 -70.72 16.62 -40.20
N VAL A 42 -69.74 15.70 -40.17
CA VAL A 42 -69.77 14.47 -39.35
C VAL A 42 -68.86 14.57 -38.11
N LYS A 43 -68.42 15.78 -37.75
CA LYS A 43 -67.54 16.07 -36.60
C LYS A 43 -68.29 16.31 -35.27
N ALA A 44 -69.54 15.84 -35.16
CA ALA A 44 -70.43 16.10 -34.02
C ALA A 44 -70.90 14.85 -33.26
N PHE A 45 -70.17 13.73 -33.35
CA PHE A 45 -70.35 12.60 -32.44
C PHE A 45 -69.15 12.52 -31.48
N GLY A 46 -69.36 13.01 -30.26
CA GLY A 46 -68.35 13.08 -29.20
C GLY A 46 -67.96 11.70 -28.67
N PHE A 47 -66.78 11.23 -29.09
CA PHE A 47 -66.09 10.05 -28.59
C PHE A 47 -64.62 10.36 -28.29
N ASP A 48 -64.33 11.41 -27.51
CA ASP A 48 -62.95 11.83 -27.20
C ASP A 48 -62.56 11.76 -25.71
N ASN A 49 -63.33 11.08 -24.85
CA ASN A 49 -63.06 11.05 -23.40
C ASN A 49 -63.20 9.65 -22.76
N MET A 50 -62.50 8.65 -23.31
CA MET A 50 -62.32 7.33 -22.67
C MET A 50 -60.87 6.82 -22.82
N ALA A 51 -59.88 7.70 -22.87
CA ALA A 51 -58.48 7.31 -22.85
C ALA A 51 -57.79 7.85 -21.58
N ALA A 52 -57.39 6.90 -20.73
CA ALA A 52 -56.52 7.05 -19.56
C ALA A 52 -57.16 7.61 -18.28
N SER A 53 -57.73 6.72 -17.46
CA SER A 53 -57.58 6.86 -16.01
C SER A 53 -56.09 7.00 -15.70
N LYS A 54 -55.66 8.17 -15.21
CA LYS A 54 -54.25 8.48 -14.96
C LYS A 54 -53.73 7.64 -13.79
N VAL A 55 -53.17 6.45 -14.09
CA VAL A 55 -52.42 5.67 -13.10
C VAL A 55 -51.22 6.51 -12.68
N LYS A 56 -51.17 6.90 -11.41
CA LYS A 56 -50.03 7.61 -10.83
C LYS A 56 -48.94 6.58 -10.57
N GLN A 57 -48.11 6.37 -11.59
CA GLN A 57 -46.97 5.48 -11.52
C GLN A 57 -45.88 6.13 -10.65
N ASP A 58 -45.32 5.39 -9.70
CA ASP A 58 -44.15 5.83 -8.97
C ASP A 58 -42.95 5.76 -9.90
N MET A 59 -42.56 6.94 -10.37
CA MET A 59 -41.44 7.14 -11.28
C MET A 59 -40.30 7.76 -10.48
N PRO A 60 -39.03 7.42 -10.79
CA PRO A 60 -37.90 8.13 -10.20
C PRO A 60 -38.02 9.63 -10.52
N PRO A 61 -37.52 10.51 -9.63
CA PRO A 61 -37.62 11.94 -9.83
C PRO A 61 -37.03 12.31 -11.21
N PRO A 62 -37.63 13.29 -11.92
CA PRO A 62 -37.07 13.75 -13.19
C PRO A 62 -35.69 14.36 -12.92
N GLY A 63 -34.63 13.59 -13.20
CA GLY A 63 -33.25 13.87 -12.78
C GLY A 63 -32.49 12.69 -12.18
N GLY A 64 -33.17 11.59 -11.85
CA GLY A 64 -32.55 10.39 -11.29
C GLY A 64 -32.07 10.56 -9.84
N TYR A 65 -31.55 9.48 -9.25
CA TYR A 65 -30.93 9.56 -7.92
C TYR A 65 -29.48 10.06 -8.02
N GLY A 66 -29.03 10.77 -6.99
CA GLY A 66 -27.63 11.20 -6.91
C GLY A 66 -26.66 10.01 -6.98
N PRO A 67 -25.42 10.23 -7.43
CA PRO A 67 -24.43 9.16 -7.55
C PRO A 67 -24.14 8.58 -6.17
N ILE A 68 -24.39 7.27 -6.03
CA ILE A 68 -24.14 6.52 -4.81
C ILE A 68 -22.71 5.98 -4.89
N ASP A 69 -21.90 6.27 -3.88
CA ASP A 69 -20.53 5.76 -3.77
C ASP A 69 -20.54 4.26 -3.47
N TYR A 70 -20.50 3.46 -4.54
CA TYR A 70 -20.47 2.00 -4.46
C TYR A 70 -19.05 1.44 -4.20
N LYS A 71 -18.02 2.29 -4.27
CA LYS A 71 -16.62 1.90 -4.09
C LYS A 71 -16.20 2.05 -2.64
N ARG A 72 -15.38 1.10 -2.18
CA ARG A 72 -14.80 1.12 -0.84
C ARG A 72 -13.76 2.24 -0.73
N ASN A 73 -14.12 3.36 -0.10
CA ASN A 73 -13.21 4.48 0.14
C ASN A 73 -12.33 4.23 1.37
N LEU A 74 -11.17 3.60 1.18
CA LEU A 74 -10.17 3.44 2.23
C LEU A 74 -9.17 4.60 2.17
N PRO A 75 -9.04 5.40 3.24
CA PRO A 75 -8.01 6.43 3.29
C PRO A 75 -6.63 5.77 3.29
N LYS A 76 -5.77 6.14 2.34
CA LYS A 76 -4.36 5.73 2.32
C LYS A 76 -3.65 6.41 3.49
N ARG A 77 -3.64 5.74 4.64
CA ARG A 77 -2.91 6.19 5.83
C ARG A 77 -1.51 5.57 5.82
N GLY A 78 -0.48 6.39 5.94
CA GLY A 78 0.91 5.94 6.06
C GLY A 78 1.90 6.77 5.23
N LEU A 79 3.17 6.67 5.62
CA LEU A 79 4.31 7.18 4.87
C LEU A 79 4.63 6.24 3.69
N SER A 80 5.20 6.78 2.61
CA SER A 80 5.68 5.96 1.49
C SER A 80 6.73 4.93 1.96
N GLY A 81 6.81 3.77 1.29
CA GLY A 81 7.77 2.71 1.64
C GLY A 81 9.22 3.23 1.65
N TYR A 82 9.59 4.04 0.66
CA TYR A 82 10.91 4.68 0.60
C TYR A 82 11.15 5.65 1.75
N SER A 83 10.13 6.41 2.17
CA SER A 83 10.26 7.29 3.34
C SER A 83 10.42 6.51 4.65
N MET A 84 9.80 5.34 4.79
CA MET A 84 10.05 4.47 5.95
C MET A 84 11.49 3.96 5.98
N PHE A 85 12.05 3.55 4.83
CA PHE A 85 13.46 3.17 4.75
C PHE A 85 14.40 4.34 5.02
N GLY A 86 14.09 5.55 4.53
CA GLY A 86 14.88 6.74 4.81
C GLY A 86 14.94 7.07 6.30
N ILE A 87 13.81 6.99 7.00
CA ILE A 87 13.77 7.18 8.46
C ILE A 87 14.53 6.05 9.17
N GLY A 88 14.33 4.80 8.76
CA GLY A 88 15.02 3.65 9.36
C GLY A 88 16.54 3.78 9.26
N VAL A 89 17.05 4.08 8.07
CA VAL A 89 18.49 4.28 7.84
C VAL A 89 19.01 5.50 8.61
N GLY A 90 18.24 6.59 8.66
CA GLY A 90 18.61 7.79 9.42
C GLY A 90 18.77 7.51 10.92
N VAL A 91 17.81 6.78 11.51
CA VAL A 91 17.87 6.39 12.93
C VAL A 91 19.03 5.45 13.18
N MET A 92 19.26 4.47 12.30
CA MET A 92 20.39 3.54 12.44
C MET A 92 21.73 4.26 12.36
N MET A 93 21.90 5.17 11.40
CA MET A 93 23.15 5.93 11.25
C MET A 93 23.46 6.79 12.47
N LEU A 94 22.45 7.48 13.01
CA LEU A 94 22.60 8.24 14.26
C LEU A 94 22.88 7.32 15.47
N GLY A 95 22.20 6.17 15.54
CA GLY A 95 22.42 5.15 16.57
C GLY A 95 23.85 4.63 16.58
N TYR A 96 24.38 4.24 15.42
CA TYR A 96 25.76 3.79 15.30
C TYR A 96 26.75 4.87 15.68
N TRP A 97 26.56 6.11 15.22
CA TRP A 97 27.46 7.22 15.60
C TRP A 97 27.51 7.42 17.12
N ARG A 98 26.36 7.37 17.80
CA ARG A 98 26.29 7.49 19.28
C ARG A 98 26.95 6.29 19.97
N LEU A 99 26.72 5.06 19.48
CA LEU A 99 27.35 3.84 20.00
C LEU A 99 28.87 3.88 19.85
N PHE A 100 29.40 4.37 18.72
CA PHE A 100 30.85 4.51 18.53
C PHE A 100 31.46 5.47 19.54
N GLN A 101 30.83 6.62 19.80
CA GLN A 101 31.31 7.55 20.82
C GLN A 101 31.29 6.91 22.22
N TRP A 102 30.21 6.20 22.56
CA TRP A 102 30.10 5.51 23.83
C TRP A 102 31.14 4.40 24.01
N ASN A 103 31.40 3.61 22.96
CA ASN A 103 32.40 2.55 22.99
C ASN A 103 33.84 3.07 23.13
N ARG A 104 34.10 4.33 22.73
CA ARG A 104 35.40 4.98 22.99
C ARG A 104 35.53 5.32 24.47
N GLU A 105 34.48 5.85 25.07
CA GLU A 105 34.46 6.19 26.49
C GLU A 105 34.59 4.94 27.37
N ARG A 106 33.82 3.90 27.07
CA ARG A 106 33.91 2.59 27.75
C ARG A 106 35.32 2.01 27.72
N ARG A 107 36.03 2.16 26.59
CA ARG A 107 37.41 1.70 26.48
C ARG A 107 38.37 2.51 27.35
N ARG A 108 38.17 3.83 27.46
CA ARG A 108 38.98 4.67 28.36
C ARG A 108 38.80 4.23 29.82
N LEU A 109 37.57 4.06 30.26
CA LEU A 109 37.26 3.58 31.62
C LEU A 109 37.85 2.18 31.90
N GLN A 110 37.80 1.27 30.92
CA GLN A 110 38.41 -0.05 31.06
C GLN A 110 39.94 0.02 31.18
N ILE A 111 40.57 0.93 30.44
CA ILE A 111 42.02 1.15 30.54
C ILE A 111 42.37 1.69 31.93
N GLU A 112 41.63 2.69 32.43
CA GLU A 112 41.82 3.23 33.79
C GLU A 112 41.67 2.15 34.87
N GLU A 113 40.66 1.28 34.75
CA GLU A 113 40.46 0.16 35.68
C GLU A 113 41.63 -0.85 35.62
N LEU A 114 42.11 -1.17 34.41
CA LEU A 114 43.24 -2.07 34.23
C LEU A 114 44.55 -1.47 34.77
N GLU A 115 44.80 -0.18 34.54
CA GLU A 115 45.95 0.53 35.08
C GLU A 115 45.93 0.54 36.61
N ALA A 116 44.78 0.83 37.21
CA ALA A 116 44.59 0.74 38.66
C ALA A 116 44.85 -0.67 39.19
N ARG A 117 44.37 -1.70 38.48
CA ARG A 117 44.64 -3.10 38.85
C ARG A 117 46.13 -3.40 38.77
N VAL A 118 46.78 -3.10 37.64
CA VAL A 118 48.21 -3.38 37.41
C VAL A 118 49.09 -2.69 38.46
N ALA A 119 48.73 -1.48 38.89
CA ALA A 119 49.42 -0.78 39.97
C ALA A 119 49.34 -1.53 41.32
N LEU A 120 48.22 -2.19 41.60
CA LEU A 120 48.00 -2.93 42.85
C LEU A 120 48.47 -4.40 42.80
N LEU A 121 48.58 -4.99 41.60
CA LEU A 121 49.03 -6.36 41.39
C LEU A 121 50.31 -6.74 42.16
N PRO A 122 51.41 -5.96 42.17
CA PRO A 122 52.62 -6.37 42.86
C PRO A 122 52.44 -6.49 44.38
N LEU A 123 51.59 -5.65 44.98
CA LEU A 123 51.28 -5.73 46.41
C LEU A 123 50.45 -6.97 46.72
N LEU A 124 49.40 -7.22 45.94
CA LEU A 124 48.55 -8.41 46.10
C LEU A 124 49.33 -9.70 45.87
N GLN A 125 50.23 -9.72 44.89
CA GLN A 125 51.13 -10.85 44.63
C GLN A 125 52.04 -11.09 45.82
N ALA A 126 52.65 -10.04 46.40
CA ALA A 126 53.51 -10.19 47.56
C ALA A 126 52.76 -10.70 48.81
N GLU A 127 51.51 -10.28 49.02
CA GLU A 127 50.67 -10.83 50.10
C GLU A 127 50.30 -12.29 49.86
N HIS A 128 49.97 -12.65 48.61
CA HIS A 128 49.71 -14.02 48.22
C HIS A 128 50.93 -14.91 48.42
N ASP A 129 52.11 -14.50 47.95
CA ASP A 129 53.37 -15.22 48.11
C ASP A 129 53.74 -15.42 49.58
N ARG A 130 53.50 -14.42 50.44
CA ARG A 130 53.71 -14.57 51.90
C ARG A 130 52.76 -15.61 52.50
N ARG A 131 51.51 -15.64 52.06
CA ARG A 131 50.50 -16.59 52.55
C ARG A 131 50.83 -18.02 52.10
N THR A 132 51.21 -18.20 50.85
CA THR A 132 51.57 -19.53 50.31
C THR A 132 52.79 -20.10 51.02
N LEU A 133 53.84 -19.29 51.24
CA LEU A 133 55.03 -19.71 51.98
C LEU A 133 54.72 -20.10 53.43
N ARG A 134 53.79 -19.41 54.10
CA ARG A 134 53.34 -19.78 55.46
C ARG A 134 52.64 -21.13 55.47
N MET A 135 51.67 -21.33 54.57
CA MET A 135 50.92 -22.59 54.47
C MET A 135 51.85 -23.76 54.10
N MET A 136 52.79 -23.55 53.17
CA MET A 136 53.78 -24.57 52.82
C MET A 136 54.66 -24.94 54.02
N ARG A 137 55.06 -23.95 54.82
CA ARG A 137 55.86 -24.19 56.01
C ARG A 137 55.08 -25.01 57.05
N GLU A 138 53.83 -24.64 57.32
CA GLU A 138 52.95 -25.38 58.23
C GLU A 138 52.76 -26.83 57.75
N ASN A 139 52.45 -27.03 56.47
CA ASN A 139 52.30 -28.36 55.87
C ASN A 139 53.58 -29.21 56.00
N LEU A 140 54.76 -28.62 55.79
CA LEU A 140 56.04 -29.33 55.94
C LEU A 140 56.33 -29.69 57.40
N GLU A 141 55.99 -28.80 58.34
CA GLU A 141 56.13 -29.04 59.78
C GLU A 141 55.17 -30.17 60.24
N GLU A 142 53.93 -30.18 59.74
CA GLU A 142 52.95 -31.25 59.98
C GLU A 142 53.35 -32.58 59.33
N GLU A 143 53.82 -32.56 58.08
CA GLU A 143 54.29 -33.74 57.37
C GLU A 143 55.48 -34.38 58.10
N ALA A 144 56.45 -33.56 58.54
CA ALA A 144 57.58 -34.02 59.34
C ALA A 144 57.16 -34.62 60.68
N GLN A 145 56.06 -34.15 61.27
CA GLN A 145 55.52 -34.69 62.51
C GLN A 145 54.82 -36.03 62.30
N ILE A 146 54.02 -36.16 61.25
CA ILE A 146 53.20 -37.34 60.95
C ILE A 146 54.03 -38.49 60.37
N MET A 147 55.03 -38.18 59.53
CA MET A 147 55.76 -39.19 58.75
C MET A 147 57.05 -39.71 59.40
N LYS A 148 57.24 -39.50 60.71
CA LYS A 148 58.44 -39.94 61.45
C LYS A 148 58.66 -41.45 61.41
N ASP A 149 57.57 -42.21 61.35
CA ASP A 149 57.58 -43.66 61.54
C ASP A 149 57.68 -44.44 60.23
N VAL A 150 57.66 -43.77 59.07
CA VAL A 150 57.66 -44.42 57.75
C VAL A 150 59.09 -44.52 57.19
N PRO A 151 59.63 -45.74 57.01
CA PRO A 151 60.99 -45.92 56.50
C PRO A 151 61.10 -45.47 55.03
N GLY A 152 62.08 -44.62 54.74
CA GLY A 152 62.37 -44.12 53.38
C GLY A 152 61.64 -42.83 52.97
N TRP A 153 60.80 -42.25 53.84
CA TRP A 153 60.11 -40.99 53.57
C TRP A 153 61.04 -39.77 53.69
N LYS A 154 61.01 -38.84 52.72
CA LYS A 154 61.75 -37.57 52.75
C LYS A 154 60.78 -36.40 52.67
N THR A 155 60.64 -35.66 53.77
CA THR A 155 59.76 -34.48 53.85
C THR A 155 60.09 -33.43 52.79
N GLY A 156 59.07 -32.89 52.13
CA GLY A 156 59.21 -31.80 51.16
C GLY A 156 59.81 -32.19 49.79
N LYS A 157 59.92 -33.48 49.48
CA LYS A 157 60.29 -33.98 48.15
C LYS A 157 59.22 -34.91 47.61
N MET A 158 59.03 -34.91 46.29
CA MET A 158 58.27 -35.97 45.65
C MET A 158 59.04 -37.28 45.82
N ASN A 159 58.39 -38.29 46.41
CA ASN A 159 59.02 -39.57 46.71
C ASN A 159 59.14 -40.50 45.48
N HIS A 160 58.60 -40.08 44.32
CA HIS A 160 58.82 -40.69 43.01
C HIS A 160 59.58 -39.69 42.12
N SER A 161 60.37 -40.18 41.16
CA SER A 161 61.03 -39.33 40.16
C SER A 161 59.95 -38.71 39.26
N PRO A 162 59.71 -37.39 39.33
CA PRO A 162 58.69 -36.77 38.51
C PRO A 162 59.16 -36.78 37.05
N THR A 163 58.26 -37.13 36.14
CA THR A 163 58.46 -36.81 34.72
C THR A 163 58.49 -35.29 34.55
N GLU A 164 59.16 -34.75 33.53
CA GLU A 164 59.32 -33.28 33.36
C GLU A 164 57.97 -32.53 33.38
N ALA A 165 56.91 -33.17 32.90
CA ALA A 165 55.52 -32.67 32.96
C ALA A 165 54.94 -32.62 34.39
N GLU A 166 55.28 -33.58 35.24
CA GLU A 166 54.85 -33.61 36.65
C GLU A 166 55.67 -32.66 37.51
N ALA A 167 56.92 -32.36 37.13
CA ALA A 167 57.77 -31.38 37.82
C ALA A 167 57.32 -29.93 37.56
N GLU A 168 56.83 -29.63 36.36
CA GLU A 168 56.20 -28.35 36.06
C GLU A 168 54.82 -28.24 36.72
N ALA A 169 54.07 -29.35 36.74
CA ALA A 169 52.86 -29.46 37.52
C ALA A 169 53.13 -29.40 39.03
N ALA A 170 54.30 -29.78 39.55
CA ALA A 170 54.61 -29.75 40.99
C ALA A 170 54.70 -28.35 41.59
N ALA A 171 54.76 -27.29 40.77
CA ALA A 171 54.45 -25.94 41.24
C ALA A 171 53.09 -26.01 41.95
N PRO A 172 52.99 -25.53 43.20
CA PRO A 172 51.95 -25.94 44.16
C PRO A 172 50.56 -25.98 43.51
N LEU A 173 50.08 -27.18 43.15
CA LEU A 173 48.79 -27.45 42.49
C LEU A 173 47.58 -27.20 43.40
N HIS A 174 47.70 -26.32 44.37
CA HIS A 174 46.77 -26.21 45.48
C HIS A 174 46.21 -24.79 45.69
N TYR A 175 46.27 -23.94 44.65
CA TYR A 175 45.73 -22.57 44.69
C TYR A 175 45.13 -22.10 43.36
N LEU A 176 44.32 -22.95 42.71
CA LEU A 176 43.28 -22.53 41.75
C LEU A 176 41.91 -22.98 42.27
#